data_AF-A0A452YLT3-F1
#
_entry.id   AF-A0A452YLT3-F1
#
_cell.length_a   1.000
_cell.length_b   1.000
_cell.length_c   1.000
_cell.angle_alpha   90.00
_cell.angle_beta   90.00
_cell.angle_gamma   90.00
#
_symmetry.space_group_name_H-M   'P 1'
#
loop_
_entity.id
_entity.type
_entity.pdbx_description
1 polymer ?
#
loop_
_entity_poly.entity_id
_entity_poly.type
_entity_poly.pdbx_seq_one_letter_code
_entity_poly.pdbx_strand_id
1 'polypeptide(L)'
;QVGVSAGPECKAALQEITRLVDEQLRSDSHSVKALFGADSLKNDGDFLFLLADAAATTFQYGNPDALCSPLANAKKKGESLVETYAHFVKDYFVKKLGTTVSSYDQEYLKETTPDDSSSRLWWFQVCSEVAYFQVAPKNDSVRSAQVNTRYNLDLCKNVYGEGVYPDVFMTNLYYGGTSIA
;
A
#
# COMPACT_ATOMS: atom_id res chain seq x y z
N GLN A 1 -8.03 -11.22 -5.63
CA GLN A 1 -7.41 -9.88 -5.49
C GLN A 1 -8.43 -8.94 -4.87
N VAL A 2 -7.99 -7.89 -4.18
CA VAL A 2 -8.84 -6.93 -3.43
C VAL A 2 -10.06 -6.46 -4.23
N GLY A 3 -9.92 -6.22 -5.54
CA GLY A 3 -11.03 -5.78 -6.39
C GLY A 3 -12.18 -6.78 -6.48
N VAL A 4 -11.92 -8.09 -6.40
CA VAL A 4 -13.00 -9.11 -6.38
C VAL A 4 -13.76 -9.04 -5.06
N SER A 5 -13.05 -8.93 -3.94
CA SER A 5 -13.63 -8.80 -2.61
C SER A 5 -14.42 -7.50 -2.42
N ALA A 6 -14.02 -6.43 -3.11
CA ALA A 6 -14.72 -5.14 -3.09
C ALA A 6 -16.09 -5.17 -3.78
N GLY A 7 -16.33 -6.13 -4.68
CA GLY A 7 -17.48 -6.09 -5.57
C GLY A 7 -17.37 -4.98 -6.63
N PRO A 8 -18.22 -5.02 -7.68
CA PRO A 8 -18.02 -4.23 -8.89
C PRO A 8 -18.08 -2.71 -8.68
N GLU A 9 -19.00 -2.23 -7.84
CA GLU A 9 -19.19 -0.78 -7.60
C GLU A 9 -17.98 -0.17 -6.88
N CYS A 10 -17.60 -0.74 -5.73
CA CYS A 10 -16.48 -0.24 -4.93
C CYS A 10 -15.14 -0.43 -5.67
N LYS A 11 -14.97 -1.55 -6.36
CA LYS A 11 -13.81 -1.77 -7.24
C LYS A 11 -13.66 -0.68 -8.29
N ALA A 12 -14.74 -0.32 -9.00
CA ALA A 12 -14.70 0.73 -10.01
C ALA A 12 -14.33 2.08 -9.40
N ALA A 13 -14.83 2.41 -8.20
CA ALA A 13 -14.44 3.60 -7.48
C ALA A 13 -12.95 3.60 -7.10
N LEU A 14 -12.41 2.47 -6.59
CA LEU A 14 -10.99 2.34 -6.27
C LEU A 14 -10.07 2.46 -7.49
N GLN A 15 -10.49 1.90 -8.63
CA GLN A 15 -9.79 2.05 -9.90
C GLN A 15 -9.76 3.51 -10.36
N GLU A 16 -10.89 4.20 -10.24
CA GLU A 16 -11.02 5.62 -10.58
C GLU A 16 -10.16 6.51 -9.67
N ILE A 17 -10.17 6.26 -8.36
CA ILE A 17 -9.31 6.94 -7.38
C ILE A 17 -7.83 6.74 -7.73
N THR A 18 -7.41 5.50 -7.99
CA THR A 18 -6.03 5.19 -8.34
C THR A 18 -5.57 5.98 -9.56
N ARG A 19 -6.40 6.02 -10.62
CA ARG A 19 -6.11 6.79 -11.83
C ARG A 19 -5.98 8.29 -11.53
N LEU A 20 -6.91 8.85 -10.77
CA LEU A 20 -6.90 10.27 -10.42
C LEU A 20 -5.68 10.65 -9.57
N VAL A 21 -5.31 9.80 -8.60
CA VAL A 21 -4.12 10.01 -7.78
C VAL A 21 -2.84 9.91 -8.62
N ASP A 22 -2.72 8.90 -9.49
CA ASP A 22 -1.58 8.79 -10.41
C ASP A 22 -1.43 10.03 -11.32
N GLU A 23 -2.54 10.62 -11.77
CA GLU A 23 -2.54 11.86 -12.57
C GLU A 23 -2.13 13.09 -11.74
N GLN A 24 -2.67 13.21 -10.52
CA GLN A 24 -2.36 14.32 -9.62
C GLN A 24 -0.90 14.29 -9.16
N LEU A 25 -0.33 13.11 -8.90
CA LEU A 25 1.09 12.94 -8.54
C LEU A 25 2.02 13.51 -9.62
N ARG A 26 1.67 13.37 -10.90
CA ARG A 26 2.48 13.92 -12.02
C ARG A 26 2.45 15.45 -12.09
N SER A 27 1.42 16.07 -11.53
CA SER A 27 1.22 17.52 -11.59
C SER A 27 1.72 18.19 -10.33
N ASP A 28 1.34 17.68 -9.15
CA ASP A 28 1.71 18.20 -7.85
C ASP A 28 1.71 17.06 -6.80
N SER A 29 2.84 16.36 -6.72
CA SER A 29 3.04 15.25 -5.79
C SER A 29 2.92 15.68 -4.32
N HIS A 30 3.35 16.90 -3.98
CA HIS A 30 3.31 17.37 -2.60
C HIS A 30 1.88 17.59 -2.12
N SER A 31 1.06 18.33 -2.89
CA SER A 31 -0.32 18.64 -2.51
C SER A 31 -1.20 17.39 -2.43
N VAL A 32 -1.04 16.43 -3.36
CA VAL A 32 -1.81 15.20 -3.30
C VAL A 32 -1.43 14.36 -2.08
N LYS A 33 -0.15 14.27 -1.70
CA LYS A 33 0.24 13.56 -0.47
C LYS A 33 -0.26 14.26 0.79
N ALA A 34 -0.22 15.58 0.83
CA ALA A 34 -0.74 16.39 1.94
C ALA A 34 -2.24 16.18 2.16
N LEU A 35 -3.03 16.01 1.08
CA LEU A 35 -4.46 15.70 1.17
C LEU A 35 -4.73 14.44 2.03
N PHE A 36 -3.86 13.45 1.93
CA PHE A 36 -3.92 12.19 2.68
C PHE A 36 -3.18 12.23 4.02
N GLY A 37 -2.57 13.37 4.39
CA GLY A 37 -1.73 13.47 5.58
C GLY A 37 -0.44 12.64 5.49
N ALA A 38 0.09 12.48 4.27
CA ALA A 38 1.26 11.67 3.96
C ALA A 38 2.35 12.47 3.24
N ASP A 39 2.40 13.78 3.44
CA ASP A 39 3.36 14.71 2.84
C ASP A 39 4.82 14.45 3.28
N SER A 40 5.02 13.71 4.37
CA SER A 40 6.34 13.23 4.77
C SER A 40 6.93 12.20 3.80
N LEU A 41 6.09 11.46 3.06
CA LEU A 41 6.52 10.43 2.13
C LEU A 41 7.14 11.05 0.86
N LYS A 42 8.47 11.09 0.80
CA LYS A 42 9.19 11.65 -0.35
C LYS A 42 9.01 10.82 -1.62
N ASN A 43 8.98 9.49 -1.48
CA ASN A 43 8.82 8.57 -2.61
C ASN A 43 7.33 8.40 -2.97
N ASP A 44 6.99 8.56 -4.24
CA ASP A 44 5.62 8.36 -4.72
C ASP A 44 5.16 6.89 -4.60
N GLY A 45 6.08 5.94 -4.72
CA GLY A 45 5.83 4.52 -4.53
C GLY A 45 5.40 4.18 -3.10
N ASP A 46 6.03 4.80 -2.09
CA ASP A 46 5.66 4.62 -0.67
C ASP A 46 4.24 5.09 -0.42
N PHE A 47 3.91 6.27 -0.96
CA PHE A 47 2.57 6.82 -0.89
C PHE A 47 1.54 5.93 -1.60
N LEU A 48 1.83 5.46 -2.80
CA LEU A 48 0.93 4.57 -3.54
C LEU A 48 0.78 3.20 -2.84
N PHE A 49 1.83 2.70 -2.17
CA PHE A 49 1.77 1.49 -1.37
C PHE A 49 0.90 1.69 -0.12
N LEU A 50 1.04 2.81 0.60
CA LEU A 50 0.17 3.20 1.71
C LEU A 50 -1.31 3.16 1.31
N LEU A 51 -1.66 3.78 0.18
CA LEU A 51 -3.04 3.76 -0.33
C LEU A 51 -3.51 2.33 -0.64
N ALA A 52 -2.71 1.58 -1.41
CA ALA A 52 -3.06 0.21 -1.77
C ALA A 52 -3.28 -0.68 -0.54
N ASP A 53 -2.48 -0.48 0.51
CA ASP A 53 -2.56 -1.25 1.74
C ASP A 53 -3.71 -0.81 2.65
N ALA A 54 -4.05 0.49 2.68
CA ALA A 54 -5.23 1.00 3.37
C ALA A 54 -6.52 0.35 2.86
N ALA A 55 -6.65 0.22 1.54
CA ALA A 55 -7.75 -0.52 0.94
C ALA A 55 -7.68 -2.02 1.30
N ALA A 56 -6.54 -2.67 1.06
CA ALA A 56 -6.39 -4.12 1.24
C ALA A 56 -6.64 -4.57 2.68
N THR A 57 -6.05 -3.88 3.66
CA THR A 57 -6.21 -4.14 5.09
C THR A 57 -7.67 -4.13 5.50
N THR A 58 -8.45 -3.20 4.96
CA THR A 58 -9.87 -3.08 5.32
C THR A 58 -10.69 -4.30 4.91
N PHE A 59 -10.36 -4.93 3.78
CA PHE A 59 -10.95 -6.22 3.39
C PHE A 59 -10.39 -7.37 4.23
N GLN A 60 -9.07 -7.38 4.47
CA GLN A 60 -8.40 -8.43 5.23
C GLN A 60 -8.96 -8.56 6.66
N TYR A 61 -9.27 -7.43 7.30
CA TYR A 61 -9.82 -7.38 8.65
C TYR A 61 -11.36 -7.42 8.67
N GLY A 62 -12.01 -7.71 7.54
CA GLY A 62 -13.46 -7.93 7.48
C GLY A 62 -14.32 -6.68 7.66
N ASN A 63 -13.80 -5.49 7.32
CA ASN A 63 -14.51 -4.21 7.46
C ASN A 63 -14.75 -3.48 6.14
N PRO A 64 -15.16 -4.16 5.03
CA PRO A 64 -15.26 -3.54 3.71
C PRO A 64 -16.18 -2.31 3.67
N ASP A 65 -17.22 -2.27 4.51
CA ASP A 65 -18.20 -1.18 4.55
C ASP A 65 -17.60 0.15 5.01
N ALA A 66 -16.53 0.11 5.81
CA ALA A 66 -15.82 1.32 6.24
C ALA A 66 -15.20 2.08 5.06
N LEU A 67 -14.88 1.37 3.97
CA LEU A 67 -14.34 1.93 2.73
C LEU A 67 -15.42 2.07 1.66
N CYS A 68 -16.14 0.99 1.37
CA CYS A 68 -17.00 0.93 0.19
C CYS A 68 -18.29 1.75 0.35
N SER A 69 -18.88 1.83 1.54
CA SER A 69 -20.10 2.60 1.75
C SER A 69 -19.89 4.11 1.53
N PRO A 70 -18.83 4.74 2.10
CA PRO A 70 -18.50 6.13 1.79
C PRO A 70 -18.27 6.37 0.30
N LEU A 71 -17.52 5.50 -0.39
CA LEU A 71 -17.23 5.66 -1.82
C LEU A 71 -18.48 5.55 -2.69
N ALA A 72 -19.37 4.61 -2.40
CA ALA A 72 -20.64 4.48 -3.10
C ALA A 72 -21.54 5.72 -2.92
N ASN A 73 -21.59 6.26 -1.69
CA ASN A 73 -22.35 7.47 -1.40
C ASN A 73 -21.78 8.71 -2.11
N ALA A 74 -20.45 8.87 -2.08
CA ALA A 74 -19.77 9.97 -2.77
C ALA A 74 -20.06 9.92 -4.28
N LYS A 75 -19.97 8.73 -4.89
CA LYS A 75 -20.29 8.53 -6.31
C LYS A 75 -21.73 8.91 -6.66
N LYS A 76 -22.70 8.54 -5.82
CA LYS A 76 -24.12 8.89 -6.01
C LYS A 76 -24.39 10.38 -5.92
N LYS A 77 -23.62 11.09 -5.09
CA LYS A 77 -23.77 12.54 -4.87
C LYS A 77 -22.90 13.40 -5.79
N GLY A 78 -22.01 12.79 -6.57
CA GLY A 78 -21.03 13.52 -7.38
C GLY A 78 -19.95 14.20 -6.53
N GLU A 79 -19.67 13.70 -5.33
CA GLU A 79 -18.60 14.17 -4.46
C GLU A 79 -17.24 13.63 -4.92
N SER A 80 -16.15 14.29 -4.51
CA SER A 80 -14.79 13.87 -4.87
C SER A 80 -14.45 12.51 -4.26
N LEU A 81 -14.21 11.50 -5.11
CA LEU A 81 -13.78 10.18 -4.66
C LEU A 81 -12.40 10.22 -4.01
N VAL A 82 -11.50 11.08 -4.50
CA VAL A 82 -10.14 11.21 -3.96
C VAL A 82 -10.19 11.80 -2.56
N GLU A 83 -10.96 12.87 -2.34
CA GLU A 83 -11.13 13.46 -1.00
C GLU A 83 -11.82 12.49 -0.05
N THR A 84 -12.88 11.80 -0.51
CA THR A 84 -13.57 10.77 0.28
C THR A 84 -12.61 9.67 0.72
N TYR A 85 -11.75 9.22 -0.20
CA TYR A 85 -10.75 8.20 0.11
C TYR A 85 -9.64 8.71 1.03
N ALA A 86 -9.22 9.96 0.87
CA ALA A 86 -8.26 10.60 1.77
C ALA A 86 -8.80 10.73 3.19
N HIS A 87 -10.09 11.05 3.36
CA HIS A 87 -10.76 11.02 4.66
C HIS A 87 -10.75 9.62 5.25
N PHE A 88 -11.10 8.60 4.47
CA PHE A 88 -11.04 7.21 4.89
C PHE A 88 -9.62 6.81 5.35
N VAL A 89 -8.58 7.12 4.57
CA VAL A 89 -7.18 6.81 4.92
C VAL A 89 -6.79 7.47 6.24
N LYS A 90 -7.08 8.76 6.41
CA LYS A 90 -6.73 9.50 7.64
C LYS A 90 -7.51 9.01 8.86
N ASP A 91 -8.83 8.90 8.74
CA ASP A 91 -9.70 8.71 9.90
C ASP A 91 -9.89 7.25 10.26
N TYR A 92 -9.87 6.35 9.28
CA TYR A 92 -10.01 4.92 9.52
C TYR A 92 -8.66 4.22 9.57
N PHE A 93 -7.86 4.30 8.51
CA PHE A 93 -6.63 3.52 8.42
C PHE A 93 -5.56 4.02 9.39
N VAL A 94 -5.25 5.32 9.39
CA VAL A 94 -4.25 5.90 10.29
C VAL A 94 -4.77 5.99 11.72
N LYS A 95 -5.87 6.72 11.96
CA LYS A 95 -6.34 6.98 13.34
C LYS A 95 -6.97 5.78 14.03
N LYS A 96 -7.86 5.04 13.35
CA LYS A 96 -8.65 3.97 14.00
C LYS A 96 -7.91 2.63 14.04
N LEU A 97 -7.18 2.25 12.99
CA LEU A 97 -6.35 1.04 13.02
C LEU A 97 -4.96 1.26 13.64
N GLY A 98 -4.58 2.52 13.89
CA GLY A 98 -3.31 2.86 14.54
C GLY A 98 -2.10 2.72 13.62
N THR A 99 -2.31 2.70 12.30
CA THR A 99 -1.22 2.64 11.32
C THR A 99 -0.49 3.98 11.28
N THR A 100 0.84 3.95 11.35
CA THR A 100 1.68 5.15 11.22
C THR A 100 2.11 5.32 9.76
N VAL A 101 2.05 6.55 9.24
CA VAL A 101 2.55 6.85 7.88
C VAL A 101 4.04 6.56 7.77
N SER A 102 4.82 6.77 8.84
CA SER A 102 6.26 6.50 8.87
C SER A 102 6.62 5.03 8.65
N SER A 103 5.72 4.07 8.92
CA SER A 103 5.96 2.65 8.63
C SER A 103 6.08 2.34 7.13
N TYR A 104 5.66 3.28 6.27
CA TYR A 104 5.77 3.22 4.81
C TYR A 104 6.92 4.08 4.29
N ASP A 105 7.53 4.93 5.12
CA ASP A 105 8.57 5.87 4.73
C ASP A 105 9.94 5.19 4.68
N GLN A 106 10.47 5.00 3.48
CA GLN A 106 11.80 4.39 3.34
C GLN A 106 12.91 5.16 4.04
N GLU A 107 12.80 6.49 4.19
CA GLU A 107 13.81 7.27 4.91
C GLU A 107 13.75 7.02 6.41
N TYR A 108 12.55 6.83 6.96
CA TYR A 108 12.38 6.41 8.36
C TYR A 108 12.89 4.98 8.58
N LEU A 109 12.59 4.06 7.66
CA LEU A 109 13.00 2.65 7.77
C LEU A 109 14.52 2.44 7.70
N LYS A 110 15.28 3.40 7.14
CA LYS A 110 16.75 3.38 7.15
C LYS A 110 17.33 3.54 8.56
N GLU A 111 16.62 4.21 9.46
CA GLU A 111 17.08 4.37 10.84
C GLU A 111 17.22 2.99 11.48
N THR A 112 18.38 2.71 12.09
CA THR A 112 18.63 1.39 12.70
C THR A 112 18.00 1.25 14.09
N THR A 113 17.61 2.36 14.69
CA THR A 113 16.95 2.44 16.00
C THR A 113 15.75 3.41 15.93
N PRO A 114 14.75 3.15 15.07
CA PRO A 114 13.57 3.99 14.96
C PRO A 114 12.66 3.79 16.18
N ASP A 115 11.82 4.79 16.48
CA ASP A 115 10.82 4.68 17.54
C ASP A 115 9.90 3.46 17.35
N ASP A 116 9.49 3.16 16.12
CA ASP A 116 8.83 1.91 15.74
C ASP A 116 9.80 0.97 15.01
N SER A 117 10.40 0.06 15.77
CA SER A 117 11.25 -1.00 15.21
C SER A 117 10.47 -2.13 14.52
N SER A 118 9.17 -2.28 14.78
CA SER A 118 8.38 -3.42 14.30
C SER A 118 8.25 -3.40 12.78
N SER A 119 7.95 -2.24 12.22
CA SER A 119 7.83 -2.03 10.78
C SER A 119 9.14 -2.32 10.04
N ARG A 120 10.26 -1.85 10.59
CA ARG A 120 11.59 -2.12 10.03
C ARG A 120 11.96 -3.61 10.12
N LEU A 121 11.60 -4.30 11.19
CA LEU A 121 11.87 -5.74 11.32
C LEU A 121 11.00 -6.57 10.37
N TRP A 122 9.74 -6.18 10.18
CA TRP A 122 8.86 -6.80 9.20
C TRP A 122 9.39 -6.64 7.77
N TRP A 123 9.76 -5.41 7.39
CA TRP A 123 10.34 -5.17 6.07
C TRP A 123 11.67 -5.92 5.86
N PHE A 124 12.44 -6.17 6.92
CA PHE A 124 13.63 -7.00 6.80
C PHE A 124 13.27 -8.42 6.37
N GLN A 125 12.31 -9.07 7.04
CA GLN A 125 11.83 -10.41 6.65
C GLN A 125 11.28 -10.44 5.22
N VAL A 126 10.53 -9.41 4.82
CA VAL A 126 10.03 -9.25 3.45
C VAL A 126 11.18 -9.16 2.44
N CYS A 127 12.24 -8.43 2.79
CA CYS A 127 13.38 -8.16 1.93
C CYS A 127 14.48 -9.22 1.92
N SER A 128 14.53 -10.12 2.91
CA SER A 128 15.54 -11.17 3.01
C SER A 128 14.99 -12.58 2.75
N GLU A 129 13.71 -12.82 3.04
CA GLU A 129 13.13 -14.17 3.05
C GLU A 129 11.86 -14.25 2.20
N VAL A 130 10.77 -13.65 2.66
CA VAL A 130 9.42 -14.06 2.22
C VAL A 130 8.91 -13.39 0.95
N ALA A 131 9.56 -12.31 0.49
CA ALA A 131 9.14 -11.52 -0.69
C ALA A 131 7.63 -11.27 -0.75
N TYR A 132 7.01 -10.89 0.38
CA TYR A 132 5.57 -10.63 0.49
C TYR A 132 5.18 -9.31 -0.23
N PHE A 133 5.44 -9.25 -1.54
CA PHE A 133 5.25 -8.08 -2.37
C PHE A 133 3.80 -8.01 -2.84
N GLN A 134 3.06 -7.03 -2.32
CA GLN A 134 1.67 -6.79 -2.68
C GLN A 134 1.55 -6.01 -4.00
N VAL A 135 2.08 -6.59 -5.08
CA VAL A 135 2.17 -5.96 -6.40
C VAL A 135 0.80 -5.76 -7.06
N ALA A 136 0.68 -4.72 -7.87
CA ALA A 136 -0.45 -4.53 -8.76
C ALA A 136 -0.50 -5.65 -9.81
N PRO A 137 -1.63 -6.35 -9.99
CA PRO A 137 -1.77 -7.29 -11.09
C PRO A 137 -1.71 -6.59 -12.45
N LYS A 138 -1.28 -7.33 -13.48
CA LYS A 138 -1.13 -6.79 -14.85
C LYS A 138 -2.43 -6.22 -15.43
N ASN A 139 -3.56 -6.84 -15.09
CA ASN A 139 -4.87 -6.46 -15.59
C ASN A 139 -5.81 -6.24 -14.39
N ASP A 140 -6.78 -5.36 -14.56
CA ASP A 140 -7.91 -5.20 -13.64
C ASP A 140 -7.47 -4.84 -12.19
N SER A 141 -6.39 -4.09 -12.07
CA SER A 141 -5.82 -3.67 -10.79
C SER A 141 -6.64 -2.55 -10.14
N VAL A 142 -6.79 -2.60 -8.82
CA VAL A 142 -7.25 -1.46 -7.99
C VAL A 142 -6.06 -0.71 -7.35
N ARG A 143 -4.83 -1.13 -7.67
CA ARG A 143 -3.56 -0.56 -7.20
C ARG A 143 -2.86 0.12 -8.38
N SER A 144 -2.08 1.16 -8.11
CA SER A 144 -1.24 1.79 -9.14
C SER A 144 -0.22 0.79 -9.68
N ALA A 145 0.00 0.80 -11.00
CA ALA A 145 1.00 -0.05 -11.66
C ALA A 145 2.45 0.25 -11.20
N GLN A 146 2.66 1.39 -10.53
CA GLN A 146 3.95 1.74 -9.91
C GLN A 146 4.27 0.84 -8.71
N VAL A 147 3.26 0.29 -8.04
CA VAL A 147 3.43 -0.70 -6.96
C VAL A 147 3.71 -2.07 -7.58
N ASN A 148 4.92 -2.25 -8.10
CA ASN A 148 5.36 -3.45 -8.80
C ASN A 148 6.58 -4.07 -8.11
N THR A 149 7.08 -5.19 -8.65
CA THR A 149 8.24 -5.88 -8.08
C THR A 149 9.47 -4.99 -8.00
N ARG A 150 9.70 -4.12 -9.00
CA ARG A 150 10.84 -3.21 -9.01
C ARG A 150 10.78 -2.21 -7.84
N TYR A 151 9.61 -1.60 -7.60
CA TYR A 151 9.43 -0.73 -6.43
C TYR A 151 9.81 -1.44 -5.12
N ASN A 152 9.35 -2.67 -4.92
CA ASN A 152 9.64 -3.42 -3.69
C ASN A 152 11.13 -3.76 -3.55
N LEU A 153 11.79 -4.15 -4.66
CA LEU A 153 13.23 -4.44 -4.66
C LEU A 153 14.08 -3.18 -4.46
N ASP A 154 13.68 -2.07 -5.07
CA ASP A 154 14.32 -0.77 -4.89
C ASP A 154 14.18 -0.31 -3.43
N LEU A 155 13.03 -0.54 -2.79
CA LEU A 155 12.82 -0.33 -1.36
C LEU A 155 13.80 -1.16 -0.53
N CYS A 156 13.88 -2.47 -0.77
CA CYS A 156 14.77 -3.36 -0.03
C CYS A 156 16.23 -2.91 -0.13
N LYS A 157 16.68 -2.58 -1.34
CA LYS A 157 18.03 -2.05 -1.58
C LYS A 157 18.25 -0.72 -0.88
N ASN A 158 17.28 0.19 -0.91
CA ASN A 158 17.41 1.53 -0.31
C ASN A 158 17.48 1.47 1.23
N VAL A 159 16.70 0.59 1.85
CA VAL A 159 16.60 0.48 3.32
C VAL A 159 17.73 -0.35 3.93
N TYR A 160 18.08 -1.48 3.31
CA TYR A 160 19.02 -2.46 3.90
C TYR A 160 20.36 -2.60 3.15
N GLY A 161 20.52 -1.91 2.02
CA GLY A 161 21.76 -1.92 1.24
C GLY A 161 21.83 -3.02 0.18
N GLU A 162 22.97 -3.05 -0.53
CA GLU A 162 23.22 -4.08 -1.53
C GLU A 162 23.48 -5.44 -0.86
N GLY A 163 22.93 -6.51 -1.45
CA GLY A 163 23.05 -7.88 -0.94
C GLY A 163 21.86 -8.36 -0.10
N VAL A 164 20.96 -7.46 0.32
CA VAL A 164 19.67 -7.85 0.92
C VAL A 164 18.64 -8.01 -0.19
N TYR A 165 18.35 -9.26 -0.51
CA TYR A 165 17.39 -9.66 -1.53
C TYR A 165 16.62 -10.90 -1.06
N PRO A 166 15.33 -11.05 -1.38
CA PRO A 166 14.55 -12.17 -0.85
C PRO A 166 15.02 -13.52 -1.40
N ASP A 167 15.45 -14.43 -0.52
CA ASP A 167 15.71 -15.83 -0.88
C ASP A 167 14.47 -16.70 -0.66
N VAL A 168 13.49 -16.51 -1.54
CA VAL A 168 12.22 -17.25 -1.52
C VAL A 168 12.43 -18.75 -1.75
N PHE A 169 13.53 -19.15 -2.38
CA PHE A 169 13.83 -20.57 -2.60
C PHE A 169 14.14 -21.24 -1.26
N MET A 170 15.01 -20.65 -0.45
CA MET A 170 15.32 -21.16 0.88
C MET A 170 14.11 -21.13 1.81
N THR A 171 13.30 -20.07 1.77
CA THR A 171 12.04 -20.00 2.52
C THR A 171 11.10 -21.15 2.14
N ASN A 172 10.87 -21.39 0.85
CA ASN A 172 10.01 -22.49 0.38
C ASN A 172 10.61 -23.88 0.66
N LEU A 173 11.94 -24.02 0.63
CA LEU A 173 12.62 -25.27 1.00
C LEU A 173 12.42 -25.59 2.48
N TYR A 174 12.48 -24.58 3.34
CA TYR A 174 12.38 -24.74 4.78
C TYR A 174 10.93 -24.92 5.27
N TYR A 175 10.01 -24.06 4.83
CA TYR A 175 8.61 -24.07 5.28
C TYR A 175 7.67 -24.90 4.38
N GLY A 176 8.17 -25.33 3.21
CA GLY A 176 7.38 -25.98 2.19
C GLY A 176 6.81 -25.00 1.15
N GLY A 177 6.50 -25.53 -0.03
CA GLY A 177 5.86 -24.83 -1.14
C GLY A 177 4.94 -25.77 -1.90
N THR A 178 4.73 -25.57 -3.19
CA THR A 178 3.91 -26.49 -4.01
C THR A 178 4.60 -27.82 -4.33
N SER A 179 5.87 -27.97 -3.98
CA SER A 179 6.71 -29.14 -4.23
C SER A 179 7.12 -29.87 -2.95
N ILE A 180 6.24 -29.86 -1.94
CA ILE A 180 6.31 -30.80 -0.82
C ILE A 180 5.75 -32.14 -1.31
N ALA A 181 6.62 -33.14 -1.37
CA ALA A 181 6.31 -34.52 -1.80
C ALA A 181 5.27 -35.19 -0.89
#